data_AF-A0A497QW03-F1
#
_entry.id   AF-A0A497QW03-F1
#
_cell.length_a   1.000
_cell.length_b   1.000
_cell.length_c   1.000
_cell.angle_alpha   90.00
_cell.angle_beta   90.00
_cell.angle_gamma   90.00
#
_symmetry.space_group_name_H-M   'P 1'
#
loop_
_entity.id
_entity.type
_entity.pdbx_description
1 polymer ?
#
loop_
_entity_poly.entity_id
_entity_poly.type
_entity_poly.pdbx_seq_one_letter_code
_entity_poly.pdbx_strand_id
1 'polypeptide(L)'
;MTEYLYRYEEIRYSLGVNYFDNPYPGYRLAVHCNKYKIIKRTPKGAWIRYCTGFPEFDKYENKKFVLLTARKKFACETKEEARKSFIARKKRQIEILKAYLEQAETSLYIAETDIENKSIVIS
;
A
#
# COMPACT_ATOMS: atom_id res chain seq x y z
N MET A 1 -0.19 -1.50 28.57
CA MET A 1 0.05 -0.55 27.44
C MET A 1 0.73 -1.31 26.31
N THR A 2 0.36 -1.08 25.04
CA THR A 2 0.97 -1.81 23.90
C THR A 2 2.35 -1.24 23.55
N GLU A 3 3.34 -2.13 23.42
CA GLU A 3 4.73 -1.81 23.06
C GLU A 3 4.91 -1.57 21.54
N TYR A 4 3.99 -2.11 20.73
CA TYR A 4 4.05 -2.08 19.27
C TYR A 4 2.79 -1.47 18.66
N LEU A 5 2.96 -0.80 17.52
CA LEU A 5 1.88 -0.55 16.57
C LEU A 5 1.95 -1.56 15.42
N TYR A 6 0.80 -1.84 14.82
CA TYR A 6 0.65 -2.87 13.79
C TYR A 6 0.19 -2.26 12.47
N ARG A 7 0.71 -2.76 11.35
CA ARG A 7 0.24 -2.41 10.00
C ARG A 7 0.27 -3.66 9.14
N TYR A 8 -0.82 -3.92 8.43
CA TYR A 8 -0.83 -4.96 7.41
C TYR A 8 -0.39 -4.40 6.07
N GLU A 9 0.50 -5.12 5.40
CA GLU A 9 1.08 -4.75 4.11
C GLU A 9 1.05 -5.96 3.18
N GLU A 10 0.94 -5.69 1.88
CA GLU A 10 1.12 -6.73 0.86
C GLU A 10 2.60 -6.79 0.52
N ILE A 11 3.12 -8.01 0.42
CA ILE A 11 4.47 -8.29 -0.05
C ILE A 11 4.35 -9.18 -1.27
N ARG A 12 5.09 -8.82 -2.32
CA ARG A 12 5.22 -9.62 -3.53
C ARG A 12 6.57 -10.32 -3.47
N TYR A 13 6.54 -11.63 -3.35
CA TYR A 13 7.74 -12.45 -3.43
C TYR A 13 7.98 -12.83 -4.89
N SER A 14 9.20 -12.58 -5.36
CA SER A 14 9.70 -13.19 -6.59
C SER A 14 9.72 -14.71 -6.42
N LEU A 15 9.39 -15.43 -7.49
CA LEU A 15 9.45 -16.89 -7.53
C LEU A 15 10.89 -17.41 -7.72
N GLY A 16 11.88 -16.51 -7.78
CA GLY A 16 13.28 -16.83 -8.00
C GLY A 16 13.65 -16.85 -9.48
N VAL A 17 14.84 -17.37 -9.76
CA VAL A 17 15.35 -17.58 -11.11
C VAL A 17 15.43 -19.07 -11.42
N ASN A 18 15.30 -19.42 -12.69
CA ASN A 18 15.52 -20.79 -13.15
C ASN A 18 17.02 -21.09 -13.31
N TYR A 19 17.37 -22.30 -13.76
CA TYR A 19 18.76 -22.73 -13.98
C TYR A 19 19.52 -21.94 -15.05
N PHE A 20 18.84 -21.07 -15.81
CA PHE A 20 19.41 -20.17 -16.81
C PHE A 20 19.38 -18.71 -16.36
N ASP A 21 19.25 -18.45 -15.05
CA ASP A 21 19.15 -17.12 -14.44
C ASP A 21 17.95 -16.27 -14.93
N ASN A 22 16.98 -16.88 -15.60
CA ASN A 22 15.77 -16.18 -16.01
C ASN A 22 14.76 -16.17 -14.87
N PRO A 23 14.12 -15.03 -14.56
CA PRO A 23 13.10 -14.98 -13.51
C PRO A 23 11.90 -15.82 -13.91
N TYR A 24 11.39 -16.61 -12.96
CA TYR A 24 10.12 -17.30 -13.17
C TYR A 24 8.98 -16.28 -13.36
N PRO A 25 8.07 -16.47 -14.32
CA PRO A 25 6.97 -15.55 -14.55
C PRO A 25 6.00 -15.57 -13.36
N GLY A 26 5.55 -14.37 -12.95
CA GLY A 26 4.58 -14.19 -11.87
C GLY A 26 5.21 -13.85 -10.52
N TYR A 27 4.38 -13.83 -9.48
CA TYR A 27 4.80 -13.54 -8.11
C TYR A 27 3.85 -14.21 -7.12
N ARG A 28 4.37 -14.55 -5.94
CA ARG A 28 3.52 -14.93 -4.81
C ARG A 28 3.13 -13.69 -4.03
N LEU A 29 1.83 -13.46 -3.87
CA LEU A 29 1.32 -12.38 -3.03
C LEU A 29 1.05 -12.91 -1.61
N ALA A 30 1.57 -12.21 -0.62
CA ALA A 30 1.32 -12.48 0.78
C ALA A 30 0.94 -11.21 1.53
N VAL A 31 0.14 -11.36 2.59
CA VAL A 31 -0.24 -10.26 3.47
C VAL A 31 0.47 -10.44 4.80
N HIS A 32 1.36 -9.52 5.14
CA HIS A 32 2.17 -9.56 6.36
C HIS A 32 1.68 -8.56 7.39
N CYS A 33 1.79 -8.92 8.67
CA CYS A 33 1.53 -8.03 9.79
C CYS A 33 2.85 -7.49 10.33
N ASN A 34 3.18 -6.26 9.95
CA ASN A 34 4.39 -5.58 10.40
C ASN A 34 4.15 -4.94 11.77
N LYS A 35 5.15 -5.09 12.66
CA LYS A 35 5.15 -4.55 14.01
C LYS A 35 6.17 -3.43 14.10
N TYR A 36 5.76 -2.30 14.65
CA TYR A 36 6.59 -1.11 14.80
C TYR A 36 6.77 -0.80 16.27
N LYS A 37 8.01 -0.87 16.76
CA LYS A 37 8.31 -0.60 18.17
C LYS A 37 8.06 0.87 18.49
N ILE A 38 7.33 1.14 19.56
CA ILE A 38 7.08 2.50 20.03
C ILE A 38 8.29 3.00 20.79
N ILE A 39 8.78 4.18 20.41
CA ILE A 39 9.89 4.88 21.06
C ILE A 39 9.36 5.81 22.14
N LYS A 40 8.28 6.55 21.83
CA LYS A 40 7.69 7.54 22.73
C LYS A 40 6.19 7.67 22.47
N ARG A 41 5.39 7.68 23.53
CA ARG A 41 3.97 8.02 23.45
C ARG A 41 3.72 9.50 23.74
N THR A 42 2.67 10.01 23.12
CA THR A 42 2.12 11.34 23.32
C THR A 42 0.60 11.20 23.51
N PRO A 43 -0.12 12.18 24.09
CA PRO A 43 -1.56 12.06 24.30
C PRO A 43 -2.37 11.78 23.02
N LYS A 44 -1.89 12.24 21.85
CA LYS A 44 -2.58 12.10 20.55
C LYS A 44 -1.97 11.06 19.62
N GLY A 45 -0.83 10.47 19.97
CA GLY A 45 -0.05 9.67 19.03
C GLY A 45 1.19 9.00 19.61
N ALA A 46 1.97 8.37 18.75
CA ALA A 46 3.20 7.70 19.15
C ALA A 46 4.30 7.85 18.09
N TRP A 47 5.53 8.01 18.54
CA TRP A 47 6.72 7.88 17.72
C TRP A 47 7.11 6.41 17.63
N ILE A 48 7.25 5.89 16.42
CA ILE A 48 7.69 4.51 16.17
C ILE A 48 9.07 4.49 15.52
N ARG A 49 9.84 3.44 15.79
CA ARG A 49 11.02 3.10 14.99
C ARG A 49 10.53 2.57 13.65
N TYR A 50 11.01 3.17 12.57
CA TYR A 50 10.62 2.86 11.20
C TYR A 50 11.84 2.34 10.47
N CYS A 51 11.95 1.02 10.35
CA CYS A 51 13.03 0.38 9.59
C CYS A 51 12.60 0.27 8.13
N THR A 52 13.48 0.68 7.21
CA THR A 52 13.22 0.56 5.76
C THR A 52 13.58 -0.81 5.19
N GLY A 53 14.12 -1.71 6.03
CA GLY A 53 14.54 -3.06 5.64
C GLY A 53 15.98 -3.15 5.13
N PHE A 54 16.69 -2.03 5.06
CA PHE A 54 18.08 -1.97 4.64
C PHE A 54 18.96 -1.53 5.81
N PRO A 55 19.81 -2.42 6.35
CA PRO A 55 20.63 -2.13 7.54
C PRO A 55 21.54 -0.91 7.38
N GLU A 56 22.04 -0.67 6.17
CA GLU A 56 22.93 0.48 5.89
C GLU A 56 22.22 1.83 5.95
N PHE A 57 20.92 1.87 5.65
CA PHE A 57 20.09 3.07 5.72
C PHE A 57 19.39 3.23 7.09
N ASP A 58 19.37 2.18 7.91
CA ASP A 58 18.90 2.20 9.29
C ASP A 58 19.92 2.80 10.28
N LYS A 59 21.12 3.19 9.78
CA LYS A 59 22.12 3.96 10.56
C LYS A 59 21.60 5.31 11.04
N TYR A 60 20.66 5.91 10.30
CA TYR A 60 19.92 7.08 10.75
C TYR A 60 18.69 6.58 11.48
N GLU A 61 18.47 7.03 12.73
CA GLU A 61 17.28 6.68 13.51
C GLU A 61 16.00 7.15 12.80
N ASN A 62 15.51 6.35 11.87
CA ASN A 62 14.29 6.64 11.13
C ASN A 62 13.12 6.50 12.09
N LYS A 63 12.57 7.65 12.49
CA LYS A 63 11.43 7.76 13.40
C LYS A 63 10.23 8.24 12.60
N LYS A 64 9.08 7.63 12.82
CA LYS A 64 7.81 8.09 12.23
C LYS A 64 6.84 8.43 13.34
N PHE A 65 6.23 9.61 13.28
CA PHE A 65 5.12 9.95 14.17
C PHE A 65 3.81 9.41 13.61
N VAL A 66 3.02 8.75 14.45
CA VAL A 66 1.71 8.21 14.12
C VAL A 66 0.66 8.91 14.97
N LEU A 67 -0.22 9.68 14.34
CA LEU A 67 -1.40 10.26 14.99
C LEU A 67 -2.43 9.16 15.23
N LEU A 68 -2.61 8.73 16.48
CA LEU A 68 -3.51 7.63 16.84
C LEU A 68 -4.98 8.05 16.82
N THR A 69 -5.24 9.36 16.93
CA THR A 69 -6.59 9.96 16.84
C THR A 69 -7.06 10.20 15.41
N ALA A 70 -6.19 10.04 14.41
CA ALA A 70 -6.58 10.23 13.01
C ALA A 70 -7.47 9.09 12.52
N ARG A 71 -8.48 9.43 11.71
CA ARG A 71 -9.28 8.43 10.95
C ARG A 71 -8.38 7.59 10.02
N LYS A 72 -7.41 8.23 9.36
CA LYS A 72 -6.41 7.59 8.49
C LYS A 72 -5.06 7.54 9.21
N LYS A 73 -4.90 6.56 10.09
CA LYS A 73 -3.63 6.31 10.82
C LYS A 73 -2.69 5.41 10.03
N PHE A 74 -1.39 5.65 10.17
CA PHE A 74 -0.35 4.85 9.51
C PHE A 74 -0.29 3.41 10.04
N ALA A 75 -0.34 3.25 11.36
CA ALA A 75 -0.36 1.98 12.07
C ALA A 75 -1.39 2.05 13.23
N CYS A 76 -1.89 0.91 13.68
CA CYS A 76 -2.93 0.80 14.70
C CYS A 76 -2.42 0.14 15.98
N GLU A 77 -3.11 0.31 17.10
CA GLU A 77 -2.70 -0.27 18.39
C GLU A 77 -2.95 -1.78 18.45
N THR A 78 -3.91 -2.29 17.68
CA THR A 78 -4.25 -3.70 17.63
C THR A 78 -4.13 -4.25 16.21
N LYS A 79 -3.87 -5.55 16.11
CA LYS A 79 -3.85 -6.27 14.83
C LYS A 79 -5.21 -6.20 14.13
N GLU A 80 -6.30 -6.29 14.88
CA GLU A 80 -7.66 -6.25 14.32
C GLU A 80 -7.96 -4.90 13.67
N GLU A 81 -7.63 -3.79 14.33
CA GLU A 81 -7.75 -2.45 13.74
C GLU A 81 -6.86 -2.29 12.52
N ALA A 82 -5.63 -2.81 12.59
CA ALA A 82 -4.70 -2.76 11.46
C ALA A 82 -5.23 -3.56 10.26
N ARG A 83 -5.86 -4.71 10.50
CA ARG A 83 -6.52 -5.54 9.47
C ARG A 83 -7.70 -4.81 8.85
N LYS A 84 -8.60 -4.23 9.67
CA LYS A 84 -9.73 -3.41 9.20
C LYS A 84 -9.24 -2.24 8.33
N SER A 85 -8.20 -1.54 8.79
CA SER A 85 -7.57 -0.44 8.04
C SER A 85 -6.99 -0.91 6.69
N PHE A 86 -6.33 -2.07 6.65
CA PHE A 86 -5.81 -2.64 5.40
C PHE A 86 -6.93 -3.01 4.42
N ILE A 87 -7.99 -3.68 4.88
CA ILE A 87 -9.15 -4.01 4.05
C ILE A 87 -9.76 -2.74 3.46
N ALA A 88 -9.96 -1.68 4.28
CA ALA A 88 -10.49 -0.41 3.81
C ALA A 88 -9.60 0.23 2.73
N ARG A 89 -8.28 0.25 2.92
CA ARG A 89 -7.33 0.75 1.92
C ARG A 89 -7.39 -0.05 0.63
N LYS A 90 -7.48 -1.38 0.71
CA LYS A 90 -7.52 -2.26 -0.48
C LYS A 90 -8.84 -2.12 -1.24
N LYS A 91 -9.97 -2.02 -0.55
CA LYS A 91 -11.26 -1.69 -1.18
C LYS A 91 -11.18 -0.37 -1.93
N ARG A 92 -10.65 0.68 -1.29
CA ARG A 92 -10.48 1.98 -1.95
C ARG A 92 -9.53 1.92 -3.14
N GLN A 93 -8.45 1.14 -3.05
CA GLN A 93 -7.55 0.93 -4.17
C GLN A 93 -8.26 0.26 -5.35
N ILE A 94 -9.09 -0.76 -5.09
CA ILE A 94 -9.88 -1.43 -6.13
C ILE A 94 -10.82 -0.43 -6.81
N GLU A 95 -11.54 0.40 -6.05
CA GLU A 95 -12.43 1.43 -6.61
C GLU A 95 -11.68 2.40 -7.53
N ILE A 96 -10.53 2.90 -7.09
CA ILE A 96 -9.70 3.81 -7.88
C ILE A 96 -9.23 3.13 -9.18
N LEU A 97 -8.77 1.88 -9.08
CA LEU A 97 -8.30 1.14 -10.25
C LEU A 97 -9.42 0.82 -11.23
N LYS A 98 -10.65 0.56 -10.74
CA LYS A 98 -11.81 0.40 -11.61
C LYS A 98 -12.14 1.67 -12.37
N ALA A 99 -12.13 2.83 -11.70
CA ALA A 99 -12.35 4.11 -12.37
C ALA A 99 -11.28 4.39 -13.44
N TYR A 100 -10.01 4.07 -13.16
CA TYR A 100 -8.95 4.18 -14.17
C TYR A 100 -9.10 3.20 -15.33
N LEU A 101 -9.56 1.97 -15.06
CA LEU A 101 -9.84 0.98 -16.10
C LEU A 101 -10.96 1.48 -17.02
N GLU A 102 -12.08 1.93 -16.46
CA GLU A 102 -13.21 2.48 -17.21
C GLU A 102 -12.79 3.69 -18.06
N GLN A 103 -11.97 4.60 -17.51
CA GLN A 103 -11.41 5.71 -18.26
C GLN A 103 -10.54 5.25 -19.44
N ALA A 104 -9.71 4.23 -19.23
CA ALA A 104 -8.84 3.69 -20.28
C ALA A 104 -9.64 2.98 -21.37
N GLU A 105 -10.64 2.19 -21.00
CA GLU A 105 -11.58 1.53 -21.91
C GLU A 105 -12.35 2.56 -22.76
N THR A 106 -12.85 3.62 -22.13
CA THR A 106 -13.54 4.73 -22.84
C THR A 106 -12.61 5.42 -23.83
N SER A 107 -11.37 5.70 -23.41
CA SER A 107 -10.38 6.36 -24.27
C SER A 107 -9.99 5.47 -25.46
N LEU A 108 -9.87 4.16 -25.24
CA LEU A 108 -9.58 3.20 -26.29
C LEU A 108 -10.75 3.11 -27.28
N TYR A 109 -11.98 2.98 -26.78
CA TYR A 109 -13.17 2.93 -27.61
C TYR A 109 -13.29 4.19 -28.49
N ILE A 110 -13.09 5.38 -27.91
CA ILE A 110 -13.05 6.63 -28.65
C ILE A 110 -11.96 6.57 -29.72
N ALA A 111 -10.73 6.20 -29.40
CA ALA A 111 -9.65 6.14 -30.40
C ALA A 111 -9.90 5.12 -31.53
N GLU A 112 -10.57 4.00 -31.24
CA GLU A 112 -10.89 2.96 -32.22
C GLU A 112 -12.09 3.35 -33.11
N THR A 113 -13.03 4.13 -32.58
CA THR A 113 -14.26 4.55 -33.30
C THR A 113 -14.15 5.93 -33.96
N ASP A 114 -13.36 6.85 -33.39
CA ASP A 114 -13.10 8.20 -33.91
C ASP A 114 -12.04 8.23 -35.03
N ILE A 115 -11.71 7.09 -35.64
CA ILE A 115 -11.04 7.11 -36.96
C ILE A 115 -11.93 7.80 -38.01
N GLU A 116 -13.24 7.96 -37.78
CA GLU A 116 -14.15 8.59 -38.76
C GLU A 116 -14.89 9.88 -38.36
N ASN A 117 -14.96 10.36 -37.10
CA ASN A 117 -15.66 11.64 -36.86
C ASN A 117 -15.13 12.54 -35.74
N LYS A 118 -15.04 13.82 -36.10
CA LYS A 118 -14.60 14.95 -35.27
C LYS A 118 -15.53 15.15 -34.06
N SER A 119 -14.90 15.20 -32.89
CA SER A 119 -15.33 15.93 -31.68
C SER A 119 -16.70 15.56 -31.12
N ILE A 120 -16.71 14.67 -30.14
CA ILE A 120 -17.82 14.53 -29.20
C ILE A 120 -17.32 14.90 -27.79
N VAL A 121 -17.76 16.07 -27.32
CA VAL A 121 -17.70 16.43 -25.90
C VAL A 121 -18.91 15.80 -25.23
N ILE A 122 -18.69 14.88 -24.29
CA ILE A 122 -19.75 14.34 -23.45
C ILE A 122 -19.66 15.02 -22.09
N SER A 123 -20.73 15.75 -21.75
CA SER A 123 -20.99 16.50 -20.52
C SER A 123 -21.24 15.62 -19.31
#